data_AF-A0A6P1D2R8-F1
#
_entry.id   AF-A0A6P1D2R8-F1
#
_cell.length_a   1.000
_cell.length_b   1.000
_cell.length_c   1.000
_cell.angle_alpha   90.00
_cell.angle_beta   90.00
_cell.angle_gamma   90.00
#
_symmetry.space_group_name_H-M   'P 1'
#
loop_
_entity.id
_entity.type
_entity.pdbx_description
1 polymer ?
#
loop_
_entity_poly.entity_id
_entity_poly.type
_entity_poly.pdbx_seq_one_letter_code
_entity_poly.pdbx_strand_id
1 'polypeptide(L)'
;MPHPDDPFAPAVHKAHEWVRAVADGLDTDDHGFAYRALRAWMHTVRDRITVAASAHLTAQLPEILRGTYYEGWVPSHVPVRHNIGDFVAQFSREAGINRDDVGEVAGSITVVLSEMFSPGQLDRVFALLPMHLYAVLCGVSAADFEPVPRDDETQPPDRLTDLDARVRALSDAISALVTGLEQLPTDRDDGTRMASAAQQAHRILLAEGLARVPER
;
A
#
# COMPACT_ATOMS: atom_id res chain seq x y z
N MET A 1 34.69 7.91 23.90
CA MET A 1 34.53 9.24 24.53
C MET A 1 33.40 9.92 23.77
N PRO A 2 32.26 10.24 24.40
CA PRO A 2 31.25 11.06 23.76
C PRO A 2 31.89 12.41 23.44
N HIS A 3 31.75 12.88 22.20
CA HIS A 3 32.17 14.22 21.83
C HIS A 3 31.20 15.21 22.52
N PRO A 4 31.68 16.19 23.30
CA PRO A 4 30.80 17.16 23.97
C PRO A 4 29.93 17.96 22.99
N ASP A 5 30.32 18.02 21.72
CA ASP A 5 29.60 18.67 20.61
C ASP A 5 29.14 17.64 19.56
N ASP A 6 28.64 16.48 19.96
CA ASP A 6 28.00 15.54 19.01
C ASP A 6 26.70 16.15 18.47
N PRO A 7 26.64 16.51 17.16
CA PRO A 7 25.45 17.16 16.59
C PRO A 7 24.22 16.24 16.56
N PHE A 8 24.40 14.92 16.67
CA PHE A 8 23.31 13.94 16.63
C PHE A 8 22.80 13.55 18.03
N ALA A 9 23.52 13.90 19.09
CA ALA A 9 23.16 13.52 20.46
C ALA A 9 21.72 13.92 20.86
N PRO A 10 21.21 15.14 20.52
CA PRO A 10 19.83 15.49 20.82
C PRO A 10 18.80 14.61 20.09
N ALA A 11 19.06 14.26 18.83
CA ALA A 11 18.17 13.40 18.04
C ALA A 11 18.13 11.96 18.59
N VAL A 12 19.29 11.43 19.00
CA VAL A 12 19.41 10.12 19.66
C VAL A 12 18.68 10.13 21.00
N HIS A 13 18.87 11.18 21.81
CA HIS A 13 18.18 11.30 23.09
C HIS A 13 16.66 11.32 22.92
N LYS A 14 16.15 12.12 21.98
CA LYS A 14 14.71 12.20 21.70
C LYS A 14 14.13 10.86 21.22
N ALA A 15 14.88 10.11 20.42
CA ALA A 15 14.46 8.77 19.99
C ALA A 15 14.39 7.78 21.17
N HIS A 16 15.36 7.82 22.08
CA HIS A 16 15.33 6.99 23.30
C HIS A 16 14.15 7.34 24.21
N GLU A 17 13.83 8.62 24.38
CA GLU A 17 12.63 9.04 25.15
C GLU A 17 11.35 8.42 24.59
N TRP A 18 11.21 8.40 23.26
CA TRP A 18 10.05 7.81 22.60
C TRP A 18 9.98 6.29 22.74
N VAL A 19 11.10 5.60 22.53
CA VAL A 19 11.16 4.14 22.73
C VAL A 19 10.87 3.77 24.18
N ARG A 20 11.36 4.56 25.13
CA ARG A 20 11.07 4.36 26.55
C ARG A 20 9.59 4.59 26.87
N ALA A 21 8.98 5.66 26.37
CA ALA A 21 7.55 5.90 26.57
C ALA A 21 6.69 4.75 26.02
N VAL A 22 7.09 4.18 24.87
CA VAL A 22 6.44 2.99 24.31
C VAL A 22 6.69 1.75 25.18
N ALA A 23 7.91 1.55 25.69
CA ALA A 23 8.23 0.45 26.59
C ALA A 23 7.40 0.52 27.88
N ASP A 24 7.29 1.71 28.47
CA ASP A 24 6.47 1.99 29.66
C ASP A 24 4.98 1.70 29.37
N GLY A 25 4.46 2.12 28.21
CA GLY A 25 3.08 1.85 27.81
C GLY A 25 2.77 0.39 27.46
N LEU A 26 3.80 -0.40 27.13
CA LEU A 26 3.72 -1.84 26.90
C LEU A 26 4.06 -2.67 28.15
N ASP A 27 4.31 -2.02 29.29
CA ASP A 27 4.75 -2.65 30.55
C ASP A 27 5.93 -3.63 30.36
N THR A 28 6.97 -3.17 29.65
CA THR A 28 8.14 -4.00 29.30
C THR A 28 9.46 -3.28 29.52
N ASP A 29 10.46 -4.02 30.02
CA ASP A 29 11.84 -3.54 30.09
C ASP A 29 12.61 -3.78 28.77
N ASP A 30 12.06 -4.56 27.83
CA ASP A 30 12.69 -4.84 26.53
C ASP A 30 12.49 -3.67 25.55
N HIS A 31 13.43 -2.73 25.59
CA HIS A 31 13.47 -1.58 24.69
C HIS A 31 13.63 -2.00 23.21
N GLY A 32 14.24 -3.16 22.95
CA GLY A 32 14.36 -3.70 21.61
C GLY A 32 13.01 -4.16 21.07
N PHE A 33 12.19 -4.81 21.90
CA PHE A 33 10.81 -5.14 21.58
C PHE A 33 9.96 -3.87 21.38
N ALA A 34 10.02 -2.91 22.30
CA ALA A 34 9.30 -1.64 22.19
C ALA A 34 9.60 -0.91 20.87
N TYR A 35 10.87 -0.86 20.47
CA TYR A 35 11.27 -0.28 19.18
C TYR A 35 10.73 -1.08 17.98
N ARG A 36 10.81 -2.42 18.00
CA ARG A 36 10.25 -3.26 16.92
C ARG A 36 8.73 -3.09 16.79
N ALA A 37 8.02 -3.05 17.91
CA ALA A 37 6.57 -2.85 17.94
C ALA A 37 6.18 -1.45 17.43
N LEU A 38 6.90 -0.40 17.85
CA LEU A 38 6.70 0.96 17.32
C LEU A 38 6.96 1.03 15.81
N ARG A 39 8.02 0.37 15.31
CA ARG A 39 8.29 0.26 13.88
C ARG A 39 7.13 -0.41 13.14
N ALA A 40 6.64 -1.54 13.64
CA ALA A 40 5.52 -2.26 13.06
C ALA A 40 4.25 -1.39 13.00
N TRP A 41 3.96 -0.65 14.07
CA TRP A 41 2.85 0.31 14.11
C TRP A 41 3.02 1.39 13.03
N MET A 42 4.19 2.01 12.94
CA MET A 42 4.47 3.06 11.96
C MET A 42 4.31 2.56 10.53
N HIS A 43 4.87 1.40 10.19
CA HIS A 43 4.85 0.85 8.84
C HIS A 43 3.45 0.38 8.43
N THR A 44 2.74 -0.30 9.32
CA THR A 44 1.38 -0.79 9.05
C THR A 44 0.37 0.34 8.85
N VAL A 45 0.50 1.44 9.60
CA VAL A 45 -0.30 2.67 9.43
C VAL A 45 0.11 3.40 8.15
N ARG A 46 1.41 3.64 7.95
CA ARG A 46 1.98 4.30 6.75
C ARG A 46 1.44 3.72 5.46
N ASP A 47 1.44 2.41 5.36
CA ASP A 47 1.09 1.72 4.12
C ASP A 47 -0.39 1.85 3.77
N ARG A 48 -1.24 2.24 4.73
CA ARG A 48 -2.71 2.32 4.60
C ARG A 48 -3.26 3.74 4.54
N ILE A 49 -2.39 4.74 4.63
CA ILE A 49 -2.75 6.15 4.50
C ILE A 49 -2.10 6.76 3.25
N THR A 50 -2.58 7.93 2.85
CA THR A 50 -2.03 8.63 1.68
C THR A 50 -0.61 9.16 1.95
N VAL A 51 0.15 9.45 0.88
CA VAL A 51 1.46 10.11 0.97
C VAL A 51 1.38 11.43 1.75
N ALA A 52 0.35 12.23 1.51
CA ALA A 52 0.13 13.50 2.21
C ALA A 52 -0.12 13.29 3.71
N ALA A 53 -0.97 12.32 4.07
CA ALA A 53 -1.23 11.98 5.47
C ALA A 53 0.04 11.43 6.17
N SER A 54 0.82 10.60 5.48
CA SER A 54 2.11 10.13 5.96
C SER A 54 3.08 11.28 6.25
N ALA A 55 3.16 12.28 5.37
CA ALA A 55 4.00 13.46 5.59
C ALA A 55 3.58 14.28 6.82
N HIS A 56 2.27 14.39 7.08
CA HIS A 56 1.76 15.05 8.28
C HIS A 56 2.08 14.25 9.55
N LEU A 57 1.92 12.92 9.52
CA LEU A 57 2.22 12.05 10.64
C LEU A 57 3.73 12.12 11.01
N THR A 58 4.61 12.03 10.01
CA THR A 58 6.07 12.03 10.23
C THR A 58 6.64 13.36 10.68
N ALA A 59 5.92 14.46 10.46
CA ALA A 59 6.31 15.77 10.96
C ALA A 59 6.32 15.83 12.51
N GLN A 60 5.59 14.96 13.18
CA GLN A 60 5.55 14.88 14.66
C GLN A 60 6.60 13.93 15.24
N LEU A 61 7.24 13.10 14.42
CA LEU A 61 8.22 12.12 14.89
C LEU A 61 9.60 12.73 15.17
N PRO A 62 10.37 12.19 16.13
CA PRO A 62 11.80 12.43 16.24
C PRO A 62 12.54 12.09 14.95
N GLU A 63 13.66 12.77 14.70
CA GLU A 63 14.41 12.65 13.44
C GLU A 63 14.82 11.21 13.10
N ILE A 64 15.34 10.45 14.07
CA ILE A 64 15.73 9.05 13.85
C ILE A 64 14.53 8.15 13.56
N LEU A 65 13.41 8.35 14.27
CA LEU A 65 12.19 7.59 14.04
C LEU A 65 11.57 7.95 12.68
N ARG A 66 11.78 9.15 12.16
CA ARG A 66 11.40 9.52 10.79
C ARG A 66 12.18 8.71 9.75
N GLY A 67 13.48 8.48 9.96
CA GLY A 67 14.27 7.57 9.12
C GLY A 67 13.70 6.15 9.14
N THR A 68 13.38 5.65 10.34
CA THR A 68 12.74 4.34 10.52
C THR A 68 11.40 4.27 9.80
N TYR A 69 10.57 5.31 9.91
CA TYR A 69 9.27 5.38 9.27
C TYR A 69 9.36 5.21 7.75
N TYR A 70 10.35 5.81 7.10
CA TYR A 70 10.50 5.75 5.64
C TYR A 70 11.30 4.53 5.14
N GLU A 71 11.84 3.73 6.04
CA GLU A 71 12.59 2.53 5.69
C GLU A 71 11.73 1.56 4.86
N GLY A 72 12.24 1.16 3.69
CA GLY A 72 11.58 0.22 2.78
C GLY A 72 10.28 0.73 2.14
N TRP A 73 9.93 2.02 2.28
CA TRP A 73 8.68 2.54 1.77
C TRP A 73 8.68 2.69 0.24
N VAL A 74 7.57 2.29 -0.41
CA VAL A 74 7.35 2.50 -1.84
C VAL A 74 6.07 3.32 -2.04
N PRO A 75 6.17 4.67 -2.18
CA PRO A 75 5.02 5.58 -2.20
C PRO A 75 4.01 5.32 -3.33
N SER A 76 4.44 4.71 -4.44
CA SER A 76 3.57 4.41 -5.57
C SER A 76 2.57 3.28 -5.30
N HIS A 77 2.76 2.51 -4.21
CA HIS A 77 1.90 1.37 -3.85
C HIS A 77 0.93 1.66 -2.70
N VAL A 78 0.89 2.90 -2.18
CA VAL A 78 -0.02 3.28 -1.09
C VAL A 78 -1.21 4.11 -1.59
N PRO A 79 -2.39 4.01 -0.95
CA PRO A 79 -2.70 3.11 0.16
C PRO A 79 -2.87 1.65 -0.30
N VAL A 80 -2.31 0.71 0.46
CA VAL A 80 -2.62 -0.72 0.31
C VAL A 80 -4.05 -1.00 0.78
N ARG A 81 -4.61 -2.16 0.40
CA ARG A 81 -5.97 -2.54 0.79
C ARG A 81 -6.12 -2.61 2.32
N HIS A 82 -7.22 -2.07 2.84
CA HIS A 82 -7.55 -2.04 4.27
C HIS A 82 -8.10 -3.37 4.79
N ASN A 83 -7.42 -4.48 4.53
CA ASN A 83 -7.76 -5.80 5.05
C ASN A 83 -7.16 -5.97 6.47
N ILE A 84 -8.00 -6.37 7.44
CA ILE A 84 -7.59 -6.63 8.83
C ILE A 84 -6.56 -7.75 8.90
N GLY A 85 -6.81 -8.85 8.19
CA GLY A 85 -5.90 -10.00 8.16
C GLY A 85 -4.52 -9.62 7.64
N ASP A 86 -4.43 -8.76 6.62
CA ASP A 86 -3.15 -8.26 6.10
C ASP A 86 -2.50 -7.27 7.06
N PHE A 87 -3.29 -6.44 7.76
CA PHE A 87 -2.79 -5.53 8.78
C PHE A 87 -2.15 -6.31 9.93
N VAL A 88 -2.89 -7.25 10.49
CA VAL A 88 -2.46 -8.10 11.60
C VAL A 88 -1.27 -8.96 11.20
N ALA A 89 -1.30 -9.55 9.99
CA ALA A 89 -0.19 -10.35 9.49
C ALA A 89 1.09 -9.52 9.30
N GLN A 90 0.98 -8.28 8.81
CA GLN A 90 2.13 -7.38 8.67
C GLN A 90 2.67 -6.98 10.05
N PHE A 91 1.80 -6.49 10.93
CA PHE A 91 2.18 -6.03 12.27
C PHE A 91 2.85 -7.15 13.07
N SER A 92 2.20 -8.32 13.15
CA SER A 92 2.71 -9.49 13.89
C SER A 92 4.11 -9.90 13.41
N ARG A 93 4.34 -9.94 12.10
CA ARG A 93 5.66 -10.29 11.54
C ARG A 93 6.73 -9.26 11.88
N GLU A 94 6.42 -7.98 11.77
CA GLU A 94 7.40 -6.91 11.98
C GLU A 94 7.73 -6.72 13.47
N ALA A 95 6.73 -6.86 14.36
CA ALA A 95 6.92 -6.79 15.80
C ALA A 95 7.52 -8.09 16.40
N GLY A 96 7.27 -9.24 15.76
CA GLY A 96 7.67 -10.55 16.25
C GLY A 96 6.77 -11.08 17.37
N ILE A 97 5.45 -10.86 17.27
CA ILE A 97 4.44 -11.24 18.27
C ILE A 97 3.36 -12.13 17.65
N ASN A 98 2.50 -12.76 18.47
CA ASN A 98 1.37 -13.51 17.94
C ASN A 98 0.33 -12.56 17.35
N ARG A 99 -0.49 -13.08 16.44
CA ARG A 99 -1.56 -12.30 15.80
C ARG A 99 -2.60 -11.82 16.79
N ASP A 100 -2.85 -12.60 17.83
CA ASP A 100 -3.85 -12.30 18.86
C ASP A 100 -3.41 -11.12 19.74
N ASP A 101 -2.11 -10.91 19.88
CA ASP A 101 -1.52 -9.82 20.68
C ASP A 101 -1.51 -8.47 19.93
N VAL A 102 -1.79 -8.46 18.62
CA VAL A 102 -1.64 -7.26 17.77
C VAL A 102 -2.57 -6.14 18.21
N GLY A 103 -3.83 -6.44 18.54
CA GLY A 103 -4.80 -5.42 18.95
C GLY A 103 -4.31 -4.69 20.20
N GLU A 104 -3.98 -5.44 21.25
CA GLU A 104 -3.49 -4.91 22.52
C GLU A 104 -2.22 -4.06 22.33
N VAL A 105 -1.20 -4.60 21.67
CA VAL A 105 0.08 -3.89 21.46
C VAL A 105 -0.12 -2.64 20.61
N ALA A 106 -0.91 -2.72 19.53
CA ALA A 106 -1.20 -1.56 18.68
C ALA A 106 -2.00 -0.49 19.45
N GLY A 107 -2.96 -0.91 20.27
CA GLY A 107 -3.74 -0.04 21.16
C GLY A 107 -2.87 0.74 22.13
N SER A 108 -2.01 0.04 22.88
CA SER A 108 -1.10 0.67 23.84
C SER A 108 -0.16 1.67 23.17
N ILE A 109 0.40 1.33 22.00
CA ILE A 109 1.23 2.26 21.22
C ILE A 109 0.41 3.47 20.78
N THR A 110 -0.81 3.28 20.29
CA THR A 110 -1.69 4.38 19.87
C THR A 110 -1.97 5.36 21.02
N VAL A 111 -2.19 4.86 22.24
CA VAL A 111 -2.38 5.70 23.44
C VAL A 111 -1.13 6.53 23.71
N VAL A 112 0.04 5.90 23.79
CA VAL A 112 1.32 6.60 24.00
C VAL A 112 1.56 7.66 22.93
N LEU A 113 1.35 7.32 21.65
CA LEU A 113 1.55 8.27 20.56
C LEU A 113 0.53 9.42 20.61
N SER A 114 -0.69 9.18 21.09
CA SER A 114 -1.70 10.25 21.26
C SER A 114 -1.29 11.29 22.29
N GLU A 115 -0.56 10.87 23.33
CA GLU A 115 -0.01 11.77 24.35
C GLU A 115 1.24 12.53 23.87
N MET A 116 2.05 11.88 23.02
CA MET A 116 3.29 12.44 22.49
C MET A 116 3.08 13.40 21.32
N PHE A 117 2.00 13.22 20.55
CA PHE A 117 1.64 14.06 19.41
C PHE A 117 0.90 15.32 19.85
N SER A 118 0.91 16.35 19.00
CA SER A 118 0.05 17.51 19.24
C SER A 118 -1.43 17.08 19.27
N PRO A 119 -2.28 17.69 20.13
CA PRO A 119 -3.68 17.31 20.25
C PRO A 119 -4.42 17.26 18.91
N GLY A 120 -5.17 16.17 18.68
CA GLY A 120 -5.98 15.97 17.47
C GLY A 120 -5.19 15.63 16.19
N GLN A 121 -3.87 15.47 16.24
CA GLN A 121 -3.10 15.06 15.05
C GLN A 121 -3.38 13.61 14.66
N LEU A 122 -3.34 12.67 15.62
CA LEU A 122 -3.63 11.27 15.33
C LEU A 122 -5.10 11.06 14.92
N ASP A 123 -6.04 11.78 15.52
CA ASP A 123 -7.46 11.72 15.13
C ASP A 123 -7.66 12.03 13.64
N ARG A 124 -6.93 13.01 13.10
CA ARG A 124 -6.97 13.34 11.66
C ARG A 124 -6.42 12.23 10.78
N VAL A 125 -5.39 11.52 11.24
CA VAL A 125 -4.82 10.38 10.52
C VAL A 125 -5.79 9.21 10.55
N PHE A 126 -6.36 8.92 11.72
CA PHE A 126 -7.33 7.84 11.91
C PHE A 126 -8.65 8.07 11.19
N ALA A 127 -9.06 9.32 10.98
CA ALA A 127 -10.21 9.65 10.14
C ALA A 127 -10.08 9.17 8.67
N LEU A 128 -8.88 8.82 8.23
CA LEU A 128 -8.61 8.25 6.90
C LEU A 128 -8.68 6.72 6.87
N LEU A 129 -8.74 6.07 8.04
CA LEU A 129 -8.79 4.62 8.15
C LEU A 129 -10.24 4.14 8.27
N PRO A 130 -10.57 2.99 7.66
CA PRO A 130 -11.84 2.32 7.94
C PRO A 130 -11.99 1.96 9.42
N MET A 131 -13.23 1.97 9.91
CA MET A 131 -13.59 1.77 11.32
C MET A 131 -12.95 0.51 11.92
N HIS A 132 -12.91 -0.58 11.16
CA HIS A 132 -12.36 -1.85 11.64
C HIS A 132 -10.85 -1.81 11.89
N LEU A 133 -10.08 -1.07 11.08
CA LEU A 133 -8.65 -0.90 11.34
C LEU A 133 -8.39 0.07 12.47
N TYR A 134 -9.18 1.15 12.54
CA TYR A 134 -9.13 2.07 13.66
C TYR A 134 -9.39 1.33 14.98
N ALA A 135 -10.38 0.45 15.02
CA ALA A 135 -10.70 -0.33 16.20
C ALA A 135 -9.55 -1.26 16.64
N VAL A 136 -8.86 -1.93 15.72
CA VAL A 136 -7.64 -2.70 16.04
C VAL A 136 -6.55 -1.80 16.62
N LEU A 137 -6.34 -0.62 16.02
CA LEU A 137 -5.41 0.39 16.53
C LEU A 137 -5.82 0.97 17.89
N CYS A 138 -7.06 0.76 18.34
CA CYS A 138 -7.57 1.13 19.65
C CYS A 138 -7.58 -0.01 20.67
N GLY A 139 -7.03 -1.19 20.35
CA GLY A 139 -6.96 -2.31 21.28
C GLY A 139 -7.94 -3.45 21.02
N VAL A 140 -8.85 -3.32 20.04
CA VAL A 140 -9.82 -4.39 19.75
C VAL A 140 -9.11 -5.57 19.10
N SER A 141 -9.42 -6.79 19.56
CA SER A 141 -8.81 -7.98 18.99
C SER A 141 -9.24 -8.16 17.54
N ALA A 142 -8.29 -8.54 16.69
CA ALA A 142 -8.59 -8.87 15.32
C ALA A 142 -9.57 -10.04 15.19
N ALA A 143 -9.62 -10.93 16.20
CA ALA A 143 -10.54 -12.05 16.25
C ALA A 143 -12.01 -11.62 16.42
N ASP A 144 -12.25 -10.41 16.95
CA ASP A 144 -13.61 -9.87 17.15
C ASP A 144 -14.24 -9.38 15.85
N PHE A 145 -13.42 -9.13 14.83
CA PHE A 145 -13.88 -8.93 13.48
C PHE A 145 -13.95 -10.31 12.84
N GLU A 146 -15.15 -10.91 12.80
CA GLU A 146 -15.36 -12.17 12.08
C GLU A 146 -14.59 -12.12 10.75
N PRO A 147 -13.83 -13.18 10.40
CA PRO A 147 -13.24 -13.23 9.09
C PRO A 147 -14.40 -13.19 8.11
N VAL A 148 -14.61 -12.02 7.47
CA VAL A 148 -15.43 -11.95 6.27
C VAL A 148 -14.89 -13.10 5.42
N PRO A 149 -15.73 -14.10 5.08
CA PRO A 149 -15.30 -15.22 4.26
C PRO A 149 -14.50 -14.63 3.12
N ARG A 150 -13.28 -15.14 2.90
CA ARG A 150 -12.56 -14.79 1.69
C ARG A 150 -13.48 -15.18 0.56
N ASP A 151 -14.10 -14.20 -0.08
CA ASP A 151 -14.54 -14.30 -1.46
C ASP A 151 -13.25 -14.45 -2.29
N ASP A 152 -12.58 -15.60 -2.13
CA ASP A 152 -11.71 -16.11 -3.16
C ASP A 152 -12.62 -16.28 -4.39
N GLU A 153 -12.26 -15.57 -5.47
CA GLU A 153 -12.86 -15.60 -6.81
C GLU A 153 -13.91 -14.54 -7.21
N THR A 154 -13.87 -13.33 -6.68
CA THR A 154 -14.21 -12.18 -7.55
C THR A 154 -13.27 -11.01 -7.30
N GLN A 155 -11.99 -11.22 -7.63
CA GLN A 155 -11.08 -10.13 -7.87
C GLN A 155 -11.68 -9.26 -8.99
N PRO A 156 -12.07 -7.99 -8.74
CA PRO A 156 -12.31 -7.08 -9.87
C PRO A 156 -11.00 -7.09 -10.67
N PRO A 157 -11.05 -7.31 -12.00
CA PRO A 157 -9.86 -7.51 -12.80
C PRO A 157 -8.87 -6.39 -12.48
N ASP A 158 -7.64 -6.78 -12.16
CA ASP A 158 -6.57 -5.84 -11.85
C ASP A 158 -6.51 -4.84 -13.00
N ARG A 159 -6.97 -3.61 -12.74
CA ARG A 159 -7.22 -2.61 -13.79
C ARG A 159 -5.95 -2.29 -14.56
N LEU A 160 -4.79 -2.48 -13.94
CA LEU A 160 -3.49 -2.33 -14.56
C LEU A 160 -3.20 -3.48 -15.54
N THR A 161 -3.47 -4.72 -15.13
CA THR A 161 -3.34 -5.90 -16.01
C THR A 161 -4.33 -5.85 -17.19
N ASP A 162 -5.59 -5.42 -16.97
CA ASP A 162 -6.59 -5.21 -18.03
C ASP A 162 -6.15 -4.08 -18.99
N LEU A 163 -5.60 -3.00 -18.46
CA LEU A 163 -5.05 -1.91 -19.28
C LEU A 163 -3.86 -2.39 -20.13
N ASP A 164 -2.95 -3.18 -19.56
CA ASP A 164 -1.80 -3.74 -20.28
C ASP A 164 -2.22 -4.67 -21.43
N ALA A 165 -3.24 -5.51 -21.20
CA ALA A 165 -3.80 -6.38 -22.23
C ALA A 165 -4.42 -5.57 -23.38
N ARG A 166 -5.21 -4.55 -23.05
CA ARG A 166 -5.83 -3.64 -24.04
C ARG A 166 -4.80 -2.86 -24.86
N VAL A 167 -3.74 -2.37 -24.23
CA VAL A 167 -2.65 -1.66 -24.92
C VAL A 167 -1.92 -2.59 -25.89
N ARG A 168 -1.61 -3.82 -25.47
CA ARG A 168 -0.99 -4.82 -26.36
C ARG A 168 -1.86 -5.14 -27.57
N ALA A 169 -3.15 -5.37 -27.37
CA ALA A 169 -4.07 -5.65 -28.48
C ALA A 169 -4.22 -4.46 -29.45
N LEU A 170 -4.18 -3.22 -28.95
CA LEU A 170 -4.12 -2.03 -29.82
C LEU A 170 -2.83 -2.01 -30.65
N SER A 171 -1.68 -2.30 -30.04
CA SER A 171 -0.40 -2.38 -30.76
C SER A 171 -0.43 -3.46 -31.85
N ASP A 172 -0.91 -4.67 -31.53
CA ASP A 172 -0.98 -5.78 -32.49
C ASP A 172 -1.95 -5.47 -33.66
N ALA A 173 -3.09 -4.86 -33.38
CA ALA A 173 -4.06 -4.44 -34.39
C ALA A 173 -3.46 -3.38 -35.33
N ILE A 174 -2.73 -2.39 -34.79
CA ILE A 174 -2.04 -1.37 -35.60
C ILE A 174 -0.95 -2.03 -36.45
N SER A 175 -0.14 -2.93 -35.89
CA SER A 175 0.89 -3.65 -36.65
C SER A 175 0.32 -4.48 -37.79
N ALA A 176 -0.84 -5.12 -37.60
CA ALA A 176 -1.52 -5.86 -38.66
C ALA A 176 -1.98 -4.95 -39.81
N LEU A 177 -2.49 -3.75 -39.49
CA LEU A 177 -2.88 -2.75 -40.49
C LEU A 177 -1.68 -2.18 -41.23
N VAL A 178 -0.62 -1.80 -40.50
CA VAL A 178 0.62 -1.27 -41.09
C VAL A 178 1.25 -2.29 -42.03
N THR A 179 1.31 -3.57 -41.63
CA THR A 179 1.80 -4.66 -42.49
C THR A 179 0.98 -4.81 -43.77
N GLY A 180 -0.33 -4.62 -43.68
CA GLY A 180 -1.21 -4.59 -44.85
C GLY A 180 -1.01 -3.38 -45.77
N LEU A 181 -0.39 -2.30 -45.28
CA LEU A 181 -0.18 -1.03 -45.99
C LEU A 181 1.25 -0.83 -46.52
N GLU A 182 2.26 -1.52 -45.98
CA GLU A 182 3.68 -1.26 -46.27
C GLU A 182 4.23 -1.88 -47.58
N GLN A 183 3.55 -2.82 -48.23
CA GLN A 183 4.06 -3.41 -49.48
C GLN A 183 3.49 -2.71 -50.71
N LEU A 184 4.38 -2.09 -51.51
CA LEU A 184 4.07 -1.34 -52.72
C LEU A 184 3.08 -2.10 -53.64
N PRO A 185 1.95 -1.48 -54.05
CA PRO A 185 0.89 -2.15 -54.77
C PRO A 185 1.35 -2.49 -56.19
N THR A 186 1.33 -3.78 -56.54
CA THR A 186 1.71 -4.24 -57.88
C THR A 186 0.70 -5.20 -58.51
N ASP A 187 -0.40 -5.59 -57.84
CA ASP A 187 -1.29 -6.62 -58.42
C ASP A 187 -2.77 -6.60 -57.99
N ARG A 188 -3.66 -7.04 -58.89
CA ARG A 188 -5.14 -6.86 -58.85
C ARG A 188 -5.91 -7.56 -57.69
N ASP A 189 -5.22 -8.22 -56.75
CA ASP A 189 -5.79 -8.89 -55.57
C ASP A 189 -5.72 -8.00 -54.28
N ASP A 190 -5.59 -6.69 -54.48
CA ASP A 190 -5.36 -5.68 -53.43
C ASP A 190 -6.53 -5.50 -52.46
N GLY A 191 -7.77 -5.55 -52.96
CA GLY A 191 -8.97 -5.36 -52.14
C GLY A 191 -9.16 -6.46 -51.10
N THR A 192 -8.82 -7.70 -51.46
CA THR A 192 -8.91 -8.88 -50.58
C THR A 192 -7.92 -8.79 -49.41
N ARG A 193 -6.74 -8.21 -49.65
CA ARG A 193 -5.64 -8.15 -48.67
C ARG A 193 -5.84 -7.05 -47.62
N MET A 194 -6.22 -5.84 -48.05
CA MET A 194 -6.60 -4.78 -47.12
C MET A 194 -7.81 -5.18 -46.28
N ALA A 195 -8.80 -5.85 -46.90
CA ALA A 195 -9.93 -6.41 -46.18
C ALA A 195 -9.51 -7.47 -45.15
N SER A 196 -8.56 -8.34 -45.50
CA SER A 196 -8.01 -9.35 -44.58
C SER A 196 -7.24 -8.72 -43.41
N ALA A 197 -6.42 -7.70 -43.64
CA ALA A 197 -5.69 -6.99 -42.59
C ALA A 197 -6.66 -6.25 -41.63
N ALA A 198 -7.69 -5.59 -42.20
CA ALA A 198 -8.74 -4.95 -41.42
C ALA A 198 -9.56 -5.97 -40.60
N GLN A 199 -9.88 -7.13 -41.18
CA GLN A 199 -10.59 -8.21 -40.50
C GLN A 199 -9.76 -8.82 -39.36
N GLN A 200 -8.44 -8.95 -39.56
CA GLN A 200 -7.52 -9.44 -38.52
C GLN A 200 -7.40 -8.44 -37.36
N ALA A 201 -7.22 -7.14 -37.65
CA ALA A 201 -7.20 -6.10 -36.64
C ALA A 201 -8.52 -6.04 -35.84
N HIS A 202 -9.66 -6.14 -36.53
CA HIS A 202 -10.97 -6.18 -35.88
C HIS A 202 -11.13 -7.40 -34.95
N ARG A 203 -10.63 -8.57 -35.35
CA ARG A 203 -10.65 -9.78 -34.52
C ARG A 203 -9.82 -9.63 -33.25
N ILE A 204 -8.64 -9.03 -33.35
CA ILE A 204 -7.75 -8.76 -32.19
C ILE A 204 -8.45 -7.81 -31.20
N LEU A 205 -9.08 -6.75 -31.70
CA LEU A 205 -9.80 -5.78 -30.85
C LEU A 205 -11.07 -6.37 -30.20
N LEU A 206 -11.77 -7.29 -30.87
CA LEU A 206 -12.93 -7.99 -30.30
C LEU A 206 -12.53 -8.94 -29.17
N ALA A 207 -11.38 -9.62 -29.28
CA ALA A 207 -10.90 -10.55 -28.26
C ALA A 207 -10.67 -9.87 -26.89
N GLU A 208 -10.23 -8.60 -26.90
CA GLU A 208 -10.04 -7.78 -25.70
C GLU A 208 -11.21 -6.82 -25.39
N GLY A 209 -12.37 -6.98 -26.05
CA GLY A 209 -13.56 -6.16 -25.79
C GLY A 209 -13.44 -4.68 -26.17
N LEU A 210 -12.49 -4.33 -27.04
CA LEU A 210 -12.20 -2.95 -27.48
C LEU A 210 -13.02 -2.50 -28.70
N ALA A 211 -13.66 -3.43 -29.40
CA ALA A 211 -14.55 -3.14 -30.53
C ALA A 211 -16.00 -3.50 -30.18
N ARG A 212 -16.95 -2.61 -30.51
CA ARG A 212 -18.40 -2.93 -30.43
C ARG A 212 -18.83 -3.68 -31.67
N VAL A 213 -19.61 -4.75 -31.49
CA VAL A 213 -20.34 -5.40 -32.58
C VAL A 213 -21.39 -4.41 -33.09
N PRO A 214 -21.46 -4.10 -34.39
CA PRO A 214 -22.51 -3.25 -34.91
C PRO A 214 -23.86 -3.98 -34.74
N GLU A 215 -24.77 -3.38 -33.98
CA GLU A 215 -26.17 -3.85 -33.90
C GLU A 215 -26.79 -3.73 -35.30
N ARG A 216 -27.39 -4.83 -35.77
CA ARG A 216 -28.04 -4.93 -37.09
C ARG A 216 -29.45 -4.35 -37.07
#